data_AF-A0A918WX35-F1
#
_entry.id   AF-A0A918WX35-F1
#
_cell.length_a   1.000
_cell.length_b   1.000
_cell.length_c   1.000
_cell.angle_alpha   90.00
_cell.angle_beta   90.00
_cell.angle_gamma   90.00
#
_symmetry.space_group_name_H-M   'P 1'
#
loop_
_entity.id
_entity.type
_entity.pdbx_description
1 polymer ?
#
loop_
_entity_poly.entity_id
_entity_poly.type
_entity_poly.pdbx_seq_one_letter_code
_entity_poly.pdbx_strand_id
1 'polypeptide(L)'
;MPFKEKHLWTLPPIESGGRRIKRYHVSGDPAGIPEDIEKAAYAILPDLLPPPDGTPPATFVVLHKGGDTGAYINAYSWAWDNALHFDGAAAGQPVLGCPDQNPTHFVRLRPHRNNALNLFGCVWELPPLLHERNAWVRHMLTPNTPDLDAYLSDSLTALDTGLNPAPPPSGTPVSHRSA
;
A
#
# COMPACT_ATOMS: atom_id res chain seq x y z
N MET A 1 5.65 -15.51 -14.28
CA MET A 1 4.63 -14.75 -15.03
C MET A 1 5.26 -13.47 -15.55
N PRO A 2 4.97 -13.04 -16.79
CA PRO A 2 5.32 -11.69 -17.24
C PRO A 2 4.53 -10.64 -16.46
N PHE A 3 5.06 -9.42 -16.37
CA PHE A 3 4.36 -8.30 -15.76
C PHE A 3 3.08 -7.99 -16.55
N LYS A 4 1.99 -7.77 -15.84
CA LYS A 4 0.74 -7.21 -16.35
C LYS A 4 0.34 -6.07 -15.44
N GLU A 5 0.03 -4.93 -16.03
CA GLU A 5 -0.43 -3.76 -15.29
C GLU A 5 -1.66 -4.10 -14.44
N LYS A 6 -1.73 -3.52 -13.24
CA LYS A 6 -2.91 -3.53 -12.38
C LYS A 6 -3.36 -2.10 -12.15
N HIS A 7 -4.61 -1.98 -11.75
CA HIS A 7 -5.19 -0.70 -11.41
C HIS A 7 -4.91 -0.39 -9.94
N LEU A 8 -4.63 0.87 -9.67
CA LEU A 8 -4.39 1.42 -8.34
C LEU A 8 -5.39 2.53 -8.08
N TRP A 9 -6.13 2.44 -6.98
CA TRP A 9 -7.02 3.51 -6.52
C TRP A 9 -6.56 4.06 -5.19
N THR A 10 -6.66 5.38 -5.05
CA THR A 10 -6.47 6.09 -3.78
C THR A 10 -7.83 6.50 -3.27
N LEU A 11 -8.16 6.07 -2.05
CA LEU A 11 -9.46 6.34 -1.41
C LEU A 11 -9.30 7.35 -0.28
N PRO A 12 -10.37 8.06 0.12
CA PRO A 12 -10.34 8.96 1.26
C PRO A 12 -9.85 8.24 2.53
N PRO A 13 -9.05 8.88 3.40
CA PRO A 13 -8.61 8.27 4.65
C PRO A 13 -9.77 7.85 5.56
N ILE A 14 -9.52 6.86 6.41
CA ILE A 14 -10.44 6.43 7.49
C ILE A 14 -9.75 6.51 8.84
N GLU A 15 -10.52 6.37 9.91
CA GLU A 15 -9.98 6.20 11.26
C GLU A 15 -10.20 4.76 11.73
N SER A 16 -9.19 4.16 12.34
CA SER A 16 -9.29 2.86 13.01
C SER A 16 -8.17 2.73 14.05
N GLY A 17 -8.47 2.14 15.20
CA GLY A 17 -7.50 1.93 16.28
C GLY A 17 -6.78 3.20 16.75
N GLY A 18 -7.45 4.37 16.69
CA GLY A 18 -6.84 5.66 17.04
C GLY A 18 -5.83 6.20 16.02
N ARG A 19 -5.75 5.61 14.83
CA ARG A 19 -4.86 6.01 13.74
C ARG A 19 -5.64 6.52 12.53
N ARG A 20 -5.07 7.47 11.80
CA ARG A 20 -5.57 7.99 10.51
C ARG A 20 -4.93 7.19 9.39
N ILE A 21 -5.77 6.52 8.59
CA ILE A 21 -5.35 5.47 7.65
C ILE A 21 -5.60 5.90 6.22
N LYS A 22 -4.54 6.10 5.44
CA LYS A 22 -4.62 6.26 3.98
C LYS A 22 -4.85 4.91 3.31
N ARG A 23 -5.67 4.89 2.25
CA ARG A 23 -6.18 3.66 1.66
C ARG A 23 -5.81 3.56 0.18
N TYR A 24 -5.11 2.49 -0.16
CA TYR A 24 -4.78 2.11 -1.53
C TYR A 24 -5.41 0.78 -1.88
N HIS A 25 -6.05 0.70 -3.04
CA HIS A 25 -6.58 -0.55 -3.58
C HIS A 25 -5.81 -0.95 -4.83
N VAL A 26 -5.47 -2.22 -4.95
CA VAL A 26 -4.82 -2.81 -6.12
C VAL A 26 -5.66 -3.98 -6.63
N SER A 27 -6.00 -3.96 -7.92
CA SER A 27 -6.75 -5.06 -8.54
C SER A 27 -6.39 -5.21 -10.02
N GLY A 28 -6.47 -6.44 -10.54
CA GLY A 28 -6.47 -6.68 -11.98
C GLY A 28 -7.84 -6.45 -12.64
N ASP A 29 -8.90 -6.31 -11.84
CA ASP A 29 -10.26 -6.04 -12.29
C ASP A 29 -10.50 -4.51 -12.32
N PRO A 30 -10.83 -3.91 -13.48
CA PRO A 30 -11.10 -2.48 -13.58
C PRO A 30 -12.33 -2.01 -12.78
N ALA A 31 -13.21 -2.93 -12.36
CA ALA A 31 -14.32 -2.61 -11.46
C ALA A 31 -13.86 -2.34 -10.01
N GLY A 32 -12.59 -2.61 -9.68
CA GLY A 32 -12.04 -2.42 -8.34
C GLY A 32 -12.09 -3.69 -7.50
N ILE A 33 -12.18 -3.50 -6.18
CA ILE A 33 -12.30 -4.57 -5.20
C ILE A 33 -13.77 -4.66 -4.76
N PRO A 34 -14.39 -5.86 -4.80
CA PRO A 34 -15.74 -6.06 -4.29
C PRO A 34 -15.93 -5.55 -2.85
N GLU A 35 -17.09 -4.94 -2.59
CA GLU A 35 -17.39 -4.25 -1.32
C GLU A 35 -17.34 -5.18 -0.10
N ASP A 36 -17.75 -6.44 -0.26
CA ASP A 36 -17.69 -7.46 0.80
C ASP A 36 -16.26 -7.81 1.20
N ILE A 37 -15.35 -7.89 0.22
CA ILE A 37 -13.90 -8.09 0.45
C ILE A 37 -13.30 -6.85 1.12
N GLU A 38 -13.65 -5.64 0.67
CA GLU A 38 -13.21 -4.38 1.31
C GLU A 38 -13.63 -4.33 2.79
N LYS A 39 -14.91 -4.57 3.08
CA LYS A 39 -15.45 -4.59 4.44
C LYS A 39 -14.74 -5.61 5.31
N ALA A 40 -14.54 -6.83 4.81
CA ALA A 40 -13.85 -7.87 5.54
C ALA A 40 -12.37 -7.51 5.82
N ALA A 41 -11.69 -6.91 4.85
CA ALA A 41 -10.31 -6.48 5.00
C ALA A 41 -10.16 -5.34 6.04
N TYR A 42 -11.12 -4.41 6.10
CA TYR A 42 -11.08 -3.33 7.08
C TYR A 42 -11.53 -3.75 8.47
N ALA A 43 -12.33 -4.79 8.59
CA ALA A 43 -12.71 -5.36 9.89
C ALA A 43 -11.50 -5.91 10.67
N ILE A 44 -10.47 -6.44 9.99
CA ILE A 44 -9.26 -6.97 10.65
C ILE A 44 -8.23 -5.88 11.00
N LEU A 45 -8.38 -4.64 10.51
CA LEU A 45 -7.37 -3.59 10.70
C LEU A 45 -6.97 -3.35 12.17
N PRO A 46 -7.87 -3.27 13.16
CA PRO A 46 -7.48 -3.06 14.55
C PRO A 46 -6.43 -4.06 15.07
N ASP A 47 -6.46 -5.31 14.58
CA ASP A 47 -5.54 -6.38 14.99
C ASP A 47 -4.15 -6.28 14.33
N LEU A 48 -4.02 -5.44 13.29
CA LEU A 48 -2.80 -5.20 12.53
C LEU A 48 -2.08 -3.91 12.95
N LEU A 49 -2.71 -3.07 13.78
CA LEU A 49 -2.16 -1.77 14.17
C LEU A 49 -1.28 -1.91 15.43
N PRO A 50 -0.07 -1.31 15.43
CA PRO A 50 0.74 -1.26 16.64
C PRO A 50 0.17 -0.34 17.71
N PRO A 51 0.56 -0.56 18.98
CA PRO A 51 0.31 0.40 20.03
C PRO A 51 0.93 1.78 19.69
N PRO A 52 0.44 2.87 20.29
CA PRO A 52 1.07 4.18 20.17
C PRO A 52 2.50 4.19 20.71
N ASP A 53 3.41 4.88 20.02
CA ASP A 53 4.82 5.02 20.38
C ASP A 53 5.28 6.48 20.51
N GLY A 54 4.35 7.43 20.37
CA GLY A 54 4.62 8.87 20.38
C GLY A 54 4.76 9.50 18.99
N THR A 55 4.97 8.69 17.94
CA THR A 55 4.94 9.16 16.55
C THR A 55 3.49 9.53 16.18
N PRO A 56 3.27 10.61 15.39
CA PRO A 56 1.93 10.98 14.94
C PRO A 56 1.21 9.77 14.30
N PRO A 57 -0.04 9.46 14.72
CA PRO A 57 -0.65 8.14 14.52
C PRO A 57 -1.19 7.96 13.10
N ALA A 58 -0.28 7.85 12.14
CA ALA A 58 -0.59 7.65 10.73
C ALA A 58 -0.21 6.23 10.27
N THR A 59 -1.07 5.69 9.41
CA THR A 59 -0.89 4.41 8.74
C THR A 59 -1.31 4.56 7.29
N PHE A 60 -0.72 3.77 6.41
CA PHE A 60 -1.30 3.54 5.09
C PHE A 60 -1.48 2.04 4.88
N VAL A 61 -2.53 1.70 4.15
CA VAL A 61 -2.86 0.31 3.84
C VAL A 61 -2.92 0.11 2.35
N VAL A 62 -2.46 -1.05 1.90
CA VAL A 62 -2.68 -1.54 0.54
C VAL A 62 -3.55 -2.78 0.61
N LEU A 63 -4.80 -2.66 0.17
CA LEU A 63 -5.70 -3.79 -0.04
C LEU A 63 -5.53 -4.25 -1.49
N HIS A 64 -5.15 -5.50 -1.69
CA HIS A 64 -4.85 -6.06 -2.99
C HIS A 64 -5.68 -7.31 -3.24
N LYS A 65 -6.47 -7.29 -4.32
CA LYS A 65 -7.11 -8.48 -4.87
C LYS A 65 -6.23 -9.12 -5.93
N GLY A 66 -5.76 -10.34 -5.64
CA GLY A 66 -5.01 -11.15 -6.61
C GLY A 66 -5.87 -11.55 -7.80
N GLY A 67 -5.23 -11.97 -8.89
CA GLY A 67 -5.93 -12.56 -10.05
C GLY A 67 -6.45 -13.98 -9.80
N ASP A 68 -6.14 -14.55 -8.64
CA ASP A 68 -6.65 -15.82 -8.11
C ASP A 68 -7.78 -15.57 -7.09
N THR A 69 -8.00 -16.48 -6.15
CA THR A 69 -8.96 -16.31 -5.05
C THR A 69 -8.43 -15.44 -3.92
N GLY A 70 -7.14 -15.08 -3.92
CA GLY A 70 -6.49 -14.38 -2.82
C GLY A 70 -6.86 -12.92 -2.70
N ALA A 71 -6.98 -12.44 -1.46
CA ALA A 71 -7.01 -11.03 -1.10
C ALA A 71 -6.01 -10.78 0.04
N TYR A 72 -5.37 -9.62 0.04
CA TYR A 72 -4.27 -9.29 0.94
C TYR A 72 -4.44 -7.86 1.44
N ILE A 73 -4.20 -7.62 2.73
CA ILE A 73 -4.13 -6.27 3.28
C ILE A 73 -2.82 -6.11 4.02
N ASN A 74 -2.02 -5.14 3.59
CA ASN A 74 -0.77 -4.77 4.22
C ASN A 74 -0.96 -3.43 4.94
N ALA A 75 -0.68 -3.39 6.23
CA ALA A 75 -0.72 -2.19 7.05
C ALA A 75 0.70 -1.73 7.38
N TYR A 76 1.02 -0.51 6.99
CA TYR A 76 2.31 0.13 7.24
C TYR A 76 2.08 1.35 8.14
N SER A 77 2.47 1.21 9.40
CA SER A 77 2.30 2.25 10.42
C SER A 77 3.62 2.95 10.67
N TRP A 78 3.63 4.28 10.59
CA TRP A 78 4.82 5.05 10.97
C TRP A 78 5.12 4.84 12.45
N ALA A 79 6.40 4.62 12.74
CA ALA A 79 6.94 4.37 14.06
C ALA A 79 8.31 5.03 14.19
N TRP A 80 8.65 5.48 15.40
CA TRP A 80 9.91 6.15 15.72
C TRP A 80 10.27 7.30 14.76
N ASP A 81 9.23 7.93 14.21
CA ASP A 81 9.24 9.02 13.22
C ASP A 81 9.90 8.69 11.86
N ASN A 82 10.61 7.57 11.72
CA ASN A 82 11.41 7.25 10.53
C ASN A 82 11.31 5.80 10.03
N ALA A 83 10.57 4.95 10.74
CA ALA A 83 10.42 3.53 10.42
C ALA A 83 8.97 3.19 10.12
N LEU A 84 8.78 2.05 9.45
CA LEU A 84 7.46 1.46 9.24
C LEU A 84 7.36 0.16 10.01
N HIS A 85 6.39 0.08 10.92
CA HIS A 85 5.88 -1.19 11.40
C HIS A 85 4.98 -1.79 10.32
N PHE A 86 5.34 -2.99 9.86
CA PHE A 86 4.52 -3.79 8.95
C PHE A 86 3.75 -4.88 9.69
N ASP A 87 2.46 -4.97 9.41
CA ASP A 87 1.65 -6.15 9.68
C ASP A 87 0.73 -6.42 8.49
N GLY A 88 0.27 -7.66 8.34
CA GLY A 88 -0.51 -8.05 7.17
C GLY A 88 -1.50 -9.16 7.45
N ALA A 89 -2.52 -9.24 6.62
CA ALA A 89 -3.49 -10.32 6.61
C ALA A 89 -3.77 -10.79 5.18
N ALA A 90 -4.17 -12.05 5.05
CA ALA A 90 -4.58 -12.64 3.79
C ALA A 90 -5.91 -13.38 3.93
N ALA A 91 -6.63 -13.51 2.83
CA ALA A 91 -7.85 -14.30 2.69
C ALA A 91 -7.79 -15.10 1.39
N GLY A 92 -8.52 -16.21 1.32
CA GLY A 92 -8.67 -17.00 0.10
C GLY A 92 -7.41 -17.68 -0.45
N GLN A 93 -6.34 -17.76 0.35
CA GLN A 93 -5.03 -18.30 -0.07
C GLN A 93 -4.50 -19.36 0.92
N PRO A 94 -4.87 -20.65 0.76
CA PRO A 94 -4.50 -21.71 1.71
C PRO A 94 -2.99 -21.88 1.94
N VAL A 95 -2.15 -21.58 0.94
CA VAL A 95 -0.68 -21.65 1.12
C VAL A 95 -0.16 -20.64 2.16
N LEU A 96 -0.90 -19.56 2.42
CA LEU A 96 -0.61 -18.57 3.46
C LEU A 96 -1.33 -18.86 4.78
N GLY A 97 -1.95 -20.04 4.92
CA GLY A 97 -2.68 -20.43 6.12
C GLY A 97 -4.11 -19.90 6.21
N CYS A 98 -4.69 -19.41 5.10
CA CYS A 98 -6.11 -19.11 5.06
C CYS A 98 -6.93 -20.40 5.20
N PRO A 99 -8.08 -20.37 5.89
CA PRO A 99 -8.88 -21.57 6.16
C PRO A 99 -9.52 -22.17 4.90
N ASP A 100 -9.75 -21.35 3.88
CA ASP A 100 -10.41 -21.71 2.64
C ASP A 100 -10.01 -20.75 1.50
N GLN A 101 -10.73 -20.85 0.37
CA GLN A 101 -10.55 -20.00 -0.81
C GLN A 101 -11.50 -18.78 -0.81
N ASN A 102 -12.21 -18.49 0.29
CA ASN A 102 -13.08 -17.33 0.35
C ASN A 102 -12.25 -16.05 0.59
N PRO A 103 -12.28 -15.06 -0.33
CA PRO A 103 -11.53 -13.81 -0.18
C PRO A 103 -12.05 -12.89 0.95
N THR A 104 -13.12 -13.24 1.65
CA THR A 104 -13.63 -12.48 2.81
C THR A 104 -13.17 -13.02 4.16
N HIS A 105 -12.49 -14.17 4.20
CA HIS A 105 -12.04 -14.80 5.45
C HIS A 105 -10.60 -14.43 5.79
N PHE A 106 -10.38 -13.17 6.18
CA PHE A 106 -9.05 -12.65 6.49
C PHE A 106 -8.47 -13.27 7.77
N VAL A 107 -7.21 -13.68 7.68
CA VAL A 107 -6.38 -14.12 8.80
C VAL A 107 -5.07 -13.35 8.81
N ARG A 108 -4.63 -12.94 10.00
CA ARG A 108 -3.34 -12.28 10.19
C ARG A 108 -2.21 -13.21 9.77
N LEU A 109 -1.30 -12.70 8.94
CA LEU A 109 -0.10 -13.41 8.53
C LEU A 109 0.80 -13.56 9.75
N ARG A 110 1.18 -14.80 10.06
CA ARG A 110 2.12 -15.09 11.16
C ARG A 110 3.45 -15.51 10.56
N PRO A 111 4.59 -15.16 11.18
CA PRO A 111 5.89 -15.62 10.74
C PRO A 111 5.88 -17.14 10.56
N HIS A 112 6.08 -17.61 9.34
CA HIS A 112 6.10 -19.04 9.06
C HIS A 112 7.42 -19.63 9.57
N ARG A 113 7.38 -20.77 10.27
CA ARG A 113 8.54 -21.37 10.95
C ARG A 113 9.76 -21.61 10.03
N ASN A 114 9.54 -21.70 8.72
CA ASN A 114 10.57 -21.98 7.72
C ASN A 114 10.92 -20.78 6.81
N ASN A 115 10.51 -19.55 7.16
CA ASN A 115 10.83 -18.27 6.49
C ASN A 115 10.41 -18.14 5.00
N ALA A 116 9.94 -19.21 4.35
CA ALA A 116 9.65 -19.27 2.92
C ALA A 116 8.43 -18.43 2.46
N LEU A 117 7.65 -17.88 3.39
CA LEU A 117 6.42 -17.15 3.10
C LEU A 117 6.35 -15.77 3.80
N ASN A 118 7.50 -15.25 4.25
CA ASN A 118 7.60 -13.91 4.84
C ASN A 118 7.65 -12.84 3.72
N LEU A 119 6.54 -12.70 3.00
CA LEU A 119 6.36 -11.73 1.93
C LEU A 119 5.78 -10.43 2.52
N PHE A 120 6.41 -9.28 2.25
CA PHE A 120 6.01 -7.98 2.80
C PHE A 120 5.26 -7.09 1.79
N GLY A 121 5.23 -7.49 0.51
CA GLY A 121 4.49 -6.78 -0.52
C GLY A 121 4.73 -7.29 -1.93
N CYS A 122 3.74 -7.11 -2.81
CA CYS A 122 3.81 -7.43 -4.23
C CYS A 122 4.39 -6.26 -5.04
N VAL A 123 4.94 -6.52 -6.24
CA VAL A 123 5.51 -5.45 -7.10
C VAL A 123 4.52 -4.32 -7.40
N TRP A 124 3.23 -4.64 -7.47
CA TRP A 124 2.13 -3.69 -7.69
C TRP A 124 1.79 -2.82 -6.47
N GLU A 125 2.30 -3.16 -5.29
CA GLU A 125 2.03 -2.47 -4.01
C GLU A 125 3.18 -1.51 -3.61
N LEU A 126 4.31 -1.57 -4.33
CA LEU A 126 5.47 -0.72 -4.06
C LEU A 126 5.29 0.77 -4.42
N PRO A 127 4.49 1.18 -5.43
CA PRO A 127 4.29 2.61 -5.71
C PRO A 127 3.69 3.40 -4.54
N PRO A 128 2.64 2.91 -3.82
CA PRO A 128 2.21 3.51 -2.56
C PRO A 128 3.34 3.64 -1.54
N LEU A 129 4.18 2.61 -1.35
CA LEU A 129 5.29 2.65 -0.40
C LEU A 129 6.27 3.79 -0.70
N LEU A 130 6.63 3.97 -1.98
CA LEU A 130 7.52 5.05 -2.41
C LEU A 130 6.87 6.43 -2.24
N HIS A 131 5.59 6.56 -2.60
CA HIS A 131 4.83 7.79 -2.41
C HIS A 131 4.79 8.20 -0.94
N GLU A 132 4.40 7.26 -0.07
CA GLU A 132 4.23 7.52 1.36
C GLU A 132 5.53 7.88 2.04
N ARG A 133 6.63 7.22 1.68
CA ARG A 133 7.97 7.63 2.13
C ARG A 133 8.26 9.09 1.76
N ASN A 134 7.98 9.48 0.53
CA ASN A 134 8.28 10.84 0.06
C ASN A 134 7.35 11.88 0.70
N ALA A 135 6.06 11.58 0.85
CA ALA A 135 5.09 12.43 1.51
C ALA A 135 5.45 12.62 3.00
N TRP A 136 5.83 11.54 3.69
CA TRP A 136 6.26 11.61 5.09
C TRP A 136 7.48 12.49 5.27
N VAL A 137 8.52 12.30 4.44
CA VAL A 137 9.72 13.17 4.49
C VAL A 137 9.35 14.63 4.26
N ARG A 138 8.51 14.90 3.25
CA ARG A 138 8.11 16.26 2.85
C ARG A 138 7.35 17.01 3.94
N HIS A 139 6.42 16.33 4.62
CA HIS A 139 5.46 16.97 5.53
C HIS A 139 5.77 16.76 7.01
N MET A 140 6.43 15.65 7.36
CA MET A 140 6.69 15.30 8.76
C MET A 140 8.13 15.56 9.19
N LEU A 141 9.11 15.33 8.31
CA LEU A 141 10.53 15.38 8.69
C LEU A 141 11.30 16.60 8.19
N THR A 142 10.82 17.26 7.12
CA THR A 142 11.47 18.45 6.55
C THR A 142 11.06 19.76 7.23
N PRO A 143 9.78 20.00 7.55
CA PRO A 143 9.36 21.24 8.18
C PRO A 143 9.83 21.35 9.64
N ASN A 144 9.93 22.58 10.17
CA ASN A 144 10.25 22.83 11.58
C ASN A 144 9.17 22.29 12.54
N THR A 145 7.94 22.14 12.06
CA THR A 145 6.82 21.58 12.81
C THR A 145 6.15 20.53 11.93
N PRO A 146 6.09 19.25 12.34
CA PRO A 146 5.46 18.21 11.54
C PRO A 146 4.00 18.53 11.22
N ASP A 147 3.60 18.36 9.96
CA ASP A 147 2.26 18.63 9.47
C ASP A 147 1.57 17.33 9.04
N LEU A 148 0.86 16.71 10.00
CA LEU A 148 0.19 15.44 9.76
C LEU A 148 -1.03 15.59 8.83
N ASP A 149 -1.68 16.75 8.83
CA ASP A 149 -2.86 16.98 7.99
C ASP A 149 -2.44 17.16 6.53
N ALA A 150 -1.34 17.87 6.28
CA ALA A 150 -0.73 17.94 4.95
C ALA A 150 -0.30 16.56 4.45
N TYR A 151 0.35 15.73 5.29
CA TYR A 151 0.70 14.34 4.95
C TYR A 151 -0.52 13.50 4.54
N LEU A 152 -1.62 13.60 5.27
CA LEU A 152 -2.84 12.85 4.99
C LEU A 152 -3.54 13.32 3.70
N SER A 153 -3.43 14.60 3.38
CA SER A 153 -3.95 15.17 2.13
C SER A 153 -3.09 14.86 0.89
N ASP A 154 -1.82 14.50 1.08
CA ASP A 154 -0.87 14.23 0.00
C ASP A 154 -1.09 12.82 -0.60
N SER A 155 -1.96 12.71 -1.59
CA SER A 155 -2.33 11.44 -2.21
C SER A 155 -1.52 11.11 -3.46
N LEU A 156 -1.21 9.83 -3.66
CA LEU A 156 -0.73 9.34 -4.95
C LEU A 156 -1.85 9.48 -5.99
N THR A 157 -1.55 10.15 -7.11
CA THR A 157 -2.48 10.27 -8.23
C THR A 157 -2.75 8.88 -8.83
N ALA A 158 -3.99 8.41 -8.71
CA ALA A 158 -4.43 7.09 -9.18
C ALA A 158 -4.41 7.04 -10.71
N LEU A 159 -3.40 6.39 -11.30
CA LEU A 159 -3.29 6.29 -12.75
C LEU A 159 -2.88 4.91 -13.26
N ASP A 160 -1.95 4.19 -12.62
CA ASP A 160 -1.59 2.77 -12.87
C ASP A 160 -0.44 2.36 -11.91
N THR A 161 -0.15 1.06 -11.78
CA THR A 161 0.85 0.50 -10.84
C THR A 161 2.32 0.54 -11.29
N GLY A 162 2.66 0.90 -12.54
CA GLY A 162 4.05 0.74 -12.96
C GLY A 162 4.54 1.43 -14.22
N LEU A 163 3.70 1.88 -15.16
CA LEU A 163 4.19 2.37 -16.45
C LEU A 163 3.50 3.67 -16.91
N ASN A 164 3.65 4.74 -16.14
CA ASN A 164 3.70 6.05 -16.81
C ASN A 164 5.06 6.13 -17.51
N PRO A 165 5.15 6.18 -18.86
CA PRO A 165 6.42 6.46 -19.49
C PRO A 165 6.93 7.78 -18.94
N ALA A 166 8.17 7.79 -18.44
CA ALA A 166 8.84 9.03 -18.11
C ALA A 166 8.72 9.96 -19.34
N PRO A 167 8.39 11.26 -19.15
CA PRO A 167 8.48 12.19 -20.26
C PRO A 167 9.90 12.11 -20.85
N PRO A 168 10.05 12.15 -22.18
CA PRO A 168 11.36 12.03 -22.81
C PRO A 168 12.32 13.07 -22.21
N PRO A 169 13.60 12.74 -22.00
CA PRO A 169 14.55 13.68 -21.44
C PRO A 169 14.55 14.96 -22.26
N SER A 170 14.30 16.09 -21.61
CA SER A 170 14.40 17.41 -22.19
C SER A 170 15.87 17.71 -22.51
N GLY A 171 16.33 17.29 -23.69
CA GLY A 171 17.68 17.58 -24.13
C GLY A 171 18.30 16.49 -24.99
N THR A 172 17.75 16.24 -26.18
CA THR A 172 18.58 15.78 -27.29
C THR A 172 19.03 17.04 -28.04
N PRO A 173 20.32 17.40 -28.06
CA PRO A 173 20.79 18.49 -28.91
C PRO A 173 20.58 18.07 -30.36
N VAL A 174 19.85 18.88 -31.12
CA VAL A 174 19.83 18.76 -32.59
C VAL A 174 21.26 19.05 -33.06
N SER A 175 21.97 18.01 -33.51
CA SER A 175 23.26 18.21 -34.16
C SER A 175 23.00 18.88 -35.50
N HIS A 176 23.26 20.18 -35.57
CA HIS A 176 23.43 20.86 -36.84
C HIS A 176 24.62 20.23 -37.56
N ARG A 177 24.35 19.47 -38.63
CA ARG A 177 25.34 19.21 -39.66
C ARG A 177 25.49 20.49 -40.46
N SER A 178 26.60 21.19 -40.26
CA SER A 178 27.07 22.21 -41.19
C SER A 178 27.47 21.52 -42.49
N ALA A 179 27.05 22.11 -43.61
CA ALA A 179 27.46 21.76 -44.97
C ALA A 179 28.93 22.13 -45.23
#